data_AF-A0A914FQN0-F1
#
_entry.id   AF-A0A914FQN0-F1
#
_cell.length_a   1.000
_cell.length_b   1.000
_cell.length_c   1.000
_cell.angle_alpha   90.00
_cell.angle_beta   90.00
_cell.angle_gamma   90.00
#
_symmetry.space_group_name_H-M   'P 1'
#
loop_
_entity.id
_entity.type
_entity.pdbx_description
1 polymer ?
#
loop_
_entity_poly.entity_id
_entity_poly.type
_entity_poly.pdbx_seq_one_letter_code
_entity_poly.pdbx_strand_id
1 'polypeptide(L)'
;MPENLRYCEYNTNSKANLTAIIVGNSYAMNLQYAIVKNPAFKKVIAIYAIGCPFPYVNDKGKEHCKKAVEGMMKLIEKIEADIVYLIQLYLEYMANLTAIIVGNSYAMNLQYAIVKNPAFKKVIAIAIYAIGCPFPYVNDKGKEHCKKAVEGMMKLIEKIEADIVYLIQLYLEYMVSPLEENWKNDWKFKKWNETFQFIQNHSSAVIVNDAEQLVFPFETGKEFTKHKLQGTDFDGKIKIPEKNADLTQRLSTIYCPKCFWFSYKSVFCGQNFCHSLDADTGLPLFFDGFHMSIFGLRKIKPTIDKLTIKALTFITENKI
;
A
#
# COMPACT_ATOMS: atom_id res chain seq x y z
N MET A 1 -18.66 26.58 -14.87
CA MET A 1 -17.61 25.56 -14.68
C MET A 1 -18.25 24.20 -14.95
N PRO A 2 -17.58 23.23 -15.61
CA PRO A 2 -18.08 21.87 -15.70
C PRO A 2 -18.40 21.34 -14.29
N GLU A 3 -19.54 20.65 -14.10
CA GLU A 3 -20.08 20.26 -12.78
C GLU A 3 -19.11 19.43 -11.91
N ASN A 4 -18.07 18.85 -12.51
CA ASN A 4 -17.09 17.98 -11.84
C ASN A 4 -15.74 18.65 -11.53
N LEU A 5 -15.55 19.93 -11.90
CA LEU A 5 -14.32 20.66 -11.62
C LEU A 5 -14.45 21.50 -10.35
N ARG A 6 -13.48 21.35 -9.43
CA ARG A 6 -13.33 22.23 -8.26
C ARG A 6 -12.07 23.05 -8.39
N TYR A 7 -12.21 24.36 -8.19
CA TYR A 7 -11.14 25.34 -8.20
C TYR A 7 -10.95 25.87 -6.78
N CYS A 8 -9.74 25.75 -6.26
CA CYS A 8 -9.36 26.32 -4.97
C CYS A 8 -8.09 27.16 -5.14
N GLU A 9 -8.10 28.36 -4.60
CA GLU A 9 -6.93 29.24 -4.58
C GLU A 9 -6.40 29.38 -3.15
N TYR A 10 -5.10 29.15 -2.99
CA TYR A 10 -4.42 29.26 -1.71
C TYR A 10 -3.36 30.35 -1.77
N ASN A 11 -3.47 31.33 -0.87
CA ASN A 11 -2.48 32.37 -0.68
C ASN A 11 -1.57 31.98 0.50
N THR A 12 -0.26 31.97 0.26
CA THR A 12 0.76 31.63 1.26
C THR A 12 1.46 32.90 1.68
N ASN A 13 1.53 33.19 2.99
CA ASN A 13 2.14 34.42 3.53
C ASN A 13 3.69 34.42 3.48
N SER A 14 4.30 33.89 2.41
CA SER A 14 5.76 33.78 2.27
C SER A 14 6.32 34.70 1.19
N LYS A 15 7.56 35.18 1.35
CA LYS A 15 8.29 36.05 0.40
C LYS A 15 8.73 35.32 -0.88
N ALA A 16 7.85 34.51 -1.45
CA ALA A 16 8.08 33.77 -2.68
C ALA A 16 7.54 34.51 -3.91
N ASN A 17 8.01 34.10 -5.10
CA ASN A 17 7.61 34.68 -6.39
C ASN A 17 7.03 33.67 -7.39
N LEU A 18 6.94 32.37 -7.07
CA LEU A 18 6.42 31.36 -8.01
C LEU A 18 4.92 31.11 -7.84
N THR A 19 4.25 30.88 -8.95
CA THR A 19 2.86 30.40 -9.05
C THR A 19 2.88 28.93 -9.46
N ALA A 20 2.23 28.08 -8.66
CA ALA A 20 2.06 26.67 -8.99
C ALA A 20 0.59 26.34 -9.30
N ILE A 21 0.34 25.52 -10.30
CA ILE A 21 -0.96 24.85 -10.51
C ILE A 21 -0.83 23.39 -10.14
N ILE A 22 -1.74 22.86 -9.33
CA ILE A 22 -1.90 21.44 -9.09
C ILE A 22 -3.11 20.95 -9.86
N VAL A 23 -2.90 19.93 -10.70
CA VAL A 23 -3.90 19.36 -11.59
C VAL A 23 -4.02 17.87 -11.27
N GLY A 24 -5.22 17.38 -10.97
CA GLY A 24 -5.41 15.93 -10.77
C GLY A 24 -6.75 15.51 -10.17
N ASN A 25 -6.84 14.25 -9.73
CA ASN A 25 -8.04 13.69 -9.11
C ASN A 25 -8.01 13.85 -7.57
N SER A 26 -8.83 13.09 -6.84
CA SER A 26 -8.87 13.10 -5.37
C SER A 26 -7.52 12.86 -4.69
N TYR A 27 -6.53 12.26 -5.36
CA TYR A 27 -5.17 12.10 -4.82
C TYR A 27 -4.34 13.38 -4.88
N ALA A 28 -4.55 14.21 -5.91
CA ALA A 28 -3.97 15.53 -5.96
C ALA A 28 -4.46 16.38 -4.78
N MET A 29 -5.69 16.15 -4.29
CA MET A 29 -6.17 16.81 -3.09
C MET A 29 -5.36 16.43 -1.84
N ASN A 30 -4.98 15.16 -1.69
CA ASN A 30 -4.20 14.71 -0.54
C ASN A 30 -2.76 15.24 -0.59
N LEU A 31 -2.18 15.36 -1.78
CA LEU A 31 -0.81 15.85 -1.97
C LEU A 31 -0.74 17.39 -2.01
N GLN A 32 -1.87 18.08 -2.17
CA GLN A 32 -1.92 19.55 -2.24
C GLN A 32 -1.31 20.21 -1.00
N TYR A 33 -1.50 19.60 0.17
CA TYR A 33 -1.09 20.18 1.44
C TYR A 33 0.44 20.34 1.54
N ALA A 34 1.18 19.40 0.97
CA ALA A 34 2.65 19.47 0.93
C ALA A 34 3.16 20.56 -0.02
N ILE A 35 2.46 20.78 -1.13
CA ILE A 35 2.82 21.79 -2.14
C ILE A 35 2.46 23.19 -1.65
N VAL A 36 1.27 23.37 -1.05
CA VAL A 36 0.81 24.65 -0.49
C VAL A 36 1.71 25.13 0.64
N LYS A 37 2.33 24.23 1.41
CA LYS A 37 3.26 24.60 2.49
C LYS A 37 4.67 24.93 2.03
N ASN A 38 4.99 24.74 0.76
CA ASN A 38 6.33 25.02 0.26
C ASN A 38 6.56 26.55 0.19
N PRO A 39 7.57 27.09 0.91
CA PRO A 39 7.82 28.53 0.98
C PRO A 39 8.33 29.12 -0.34
N ALA A 40 8.56 28.32 -1.38
CA ALA A 40 8.93 28.78 -2.72
C ALA A 40 7.74 29.30 -3.54
N PHE A 41 6.49 29.00 -3.14
CA PHE A 41 5.29 29.43 -3.86
C PHE A 41 4.60 30.59 -3.16
N LYS A 42 4.24 31.61 -3.94
CA LYS A 42 3.41 32.76 -3.52
C LYS A 42 1.92 32.46 -3.65
N LYS A 43 1.60 31.69 -4.68
CA LYS A 43 0.24 31.37 -5.07
C LYS A 43 0.21 29.93 -5.55
N VAL A 44 -0.66 29.13 -4.95
CA VAL A 44 -0.92 27.77 -5.39
C VAL A 44 -2.38 27.69 -5.77
N ILE A 45 -2.62 27.42 -7.03
CA ILE A 45 -3.94 27.14 -7.56
C ILE A 45 -4.09 25.64 -7.68
N ALA A 46 -5.21 25.11 -7.25
CA ALA A 46 -5.50 23.72 -7.45
C ALA A 46 -6.81 23.51 -8.21
N ILE A 47 -6.71 22.70 -9.25
CA ILE A 47 -7.79 22.36 -10.17
C ILE A 47 -7.96 20.85 -10.10
N TYR A 48 -9.12 20.42 -9.62
CA TYR A 48 -9.42 19.01 -9.49
C TYR A 48 -10.53 18.59 -10.43
N ALA A 49 -10.35 17.46 -11.09
CA ALA A 49 -11.43 16.73 -11.75
C ALA A 49 -11.81 15.53 -10.87
N ILE A 50 -12.95 15.62 -10.19
CA ILE A 50 -13.40 14.52 -9.33
C ILE A 50 -13.83 13.35 -10.22
N GLY A 51 -13.20 12.18 -10.02
CA GLY A 51 -13.62 10.93 -10.64
C GLY A 51 -13.16 10.69 -12.09
N CYS A 52 -12.38 11.59 -12.69
CA CYS A 52 -11.93 11.45 -14.09
C CYS A 52 -10.42 11.19 -14.20
N PRO A 53 -9.99 10.06 -14.79
CA PRO A 53 -8.57 9.84 -15.12
C PRO A 53 -8.17 10.65 -16.36
N PHE A 54 -6.95 11.19 -16.36
CA PHE A 54 -6.26 11.83 -17.49
C PHE A 54 -5.24 10.82 -18.09
N PRO A 55 -4.71 10.92 -19.32
CA PRO A 55 -5.20 11.61 -20.50
C PRO A 55 -6.15 10.75 -21.39
N TYR A 56 -6.83 9.70 -20.87
CA TYR A 56 -7.72 8.87 -21.73
C TYR A 56 -9.15 9.37 -21.79
N VAL A 57 -9.49 9.83 -22.99
CA VAL A 57 -10.77 10.44 -23.31
C VAL A 57 -11.51 9.68 -24.44
N ASN A 58 -11.07 8.46 -24.77
CA ASN A 58 -11.67 7.66 -25.86
C ASN A 58 -12.54 6.48 -25.39
N ASP A 59 -12.88 6.39 -24.11
CA ASP A 59 -13.84 5.41 -23.61
C ASP A 59 -15.29 5.85 -23.93
N LYS A 60 -15.99 5.08 -24.77
CA LYS A 60 -17.45 5.21 -24.97
C LYS A 60 -18.14 5.08 -23.60
N GLY A 61 -18.71 6.18 -23.10
CA GLY A 61 -19.36 6.26 -21.78
C GLY A 61 -18.74 7.27 -20.81
N LYS A 62 -17.59 7.89 -21.14
CA LYS A 62 -16.91 8.89 -20.27
C LYS A 62 -16.85 10.29 -20.89
N GLU A 63 -17.85 10.67 -21.68
CA GLU A 63 -17.96 12.00 -22.30
C GLU A 63 -17.95 13.16 -21.28
N HIS A 64 -18.41 12.91 -20.04
CA HIS A 64 -18.32 13.87 -18.95
C HIS A 64 -16.87 14.12 -18.50
N CYS A 65 -15.99 13.12 -18.60
CA CYS A 65 -14.56 13.28 -18.31
C CYS A 65 -13.83 14.02 -19.42
N LYS A 66 -14.21 13.83 -20.69
CA LYS A 66 -13.73 14.64 -21.81
C LYS A 66 -13.91 16.13 -21.55
N LYS A 67 -15.14 16.53 -21.25
CA LYS A 67 -15.49 17.93 -21.00
C LYS A 67 -14.80 18.49 -19.75
N ALA A 68 -14.62 17.67 -18.71
CA ALA A 68 -13.87 18.07 -17.51
C ALA A 68 -12.38 18.31 -17.83
N VAL A 69 -11.76 17.43 -18.61
CA VAL A 69 -10.37 17.56 -19.07
C VAL A 69 -10.19 18.79 -19.96
N GLU A 70 -11.05 18.99 -20.95
CA GLU A 70 -11.00 20.17 -21.84
C GLU A 70 -11.20 21.48 -21.06
N GLY A 71 -12.14 21.51 -20.11
CA GLY A 71 -12.36 22.66 -19.24
C GLY A 71 -11.16 22.97 -18.35
N MET A 72 -10.46 21.93 -17.89
CA MET A 72 -9.24 22.04 -17.08
C MET A 72 -8.06 22.57 -17.90
N MET A 73 -7.85 22.07 -19.12
CA MET A 73 -6.79 22.57 -20.03
C MET A 73 -6.98 24.06 -20.35
N LYS A 74 -8.21 24.47 -20.69
CA LYS A 74 -8.54 25.89 -20.92
C LYS A 74 -8.31 26.78 -19.70
N LEU A 75 -8.39 26.21 -18.50
CA LEU A 75 -8.16 26.94 -17.25
C LEU A 75 -6.66 27.06 -16.97
N ILE A 76 -5.88 25.99 -17.21
CA ILE A 76 -4.41 25.99 -17.11
C ILE A 76 -3.81 27.03 -18.05
N GLU A 77 -4.27 27.08 -19.31
CA GLU A 77 -3.82 28.05 -20.33
C GLU A 77 -4.03 29.51 -19.90
N LYS A 78 -5.02 29.80 -19.06
CA LYS A 78 -5.34 31.16 -18.60
C LYS A 78 -4.54 31.59 -17.36
N ILE A 79 -3.95 30.66 -16.62
CA ILE A 79 -3.42 30.93 -15.27
C ILE A 79 -1.93 31.34 -15.28
N GLU A 80 -1.23 31.24 -16.42
CA GLU A 80 0.18 31.66 -16.56
C GLU A 80 1.06 31.25 -15.36
N ALA A 81 1.02 29.96 -15.00
CA ALA A 81 1.79 29.46 -13.85
C ALA A 81 3.23 29.10 -14.21
N ASP A 82 4.14 29.36 -13.28
CA ASP A 82 5.55 28.99 -13.40
C ASP A 82 5.76 27.47 -13.34
N ILE A 83 4.93 26.75 -12.57
CA ILE A 83 5.02 25.30 -12.38
C ILE A 83 3.64 24.65 -12.45
N VAL A 84 3.51 23.57 -13.23
CA VAL A 84 2.31 22.73 -13.28
C VAL A 84 2.60 21.34 -12.73
N TYR A 85 1.99 21.00 -11.60
CA TYR A 85 2.00 19.66 -11.01
C TYR A 85 0.83 18.84 -11.53
N LEU A 86 1.10 17.92 -12.45
CA LEU A 86 0.13 16.90 -12.86
C LEU A 86 0.23 15.70 -11.91
N ILE A 87 -0.71 15.58 -10.98
CA ILE A 87 -0.75 14.50 -9.99
C ILE A 87 -1.89 13.56 -10.32
N GLN A 88 -1.54 12.41 -10.88
CA GLN A 88 -2.51 11.42 -11.27
C GLN A 88 -2.07 10.01 -10.87
N LEU A 89 -3.06 9.16 -10.60
CA LEU A 89 -2.88 7.73 -10.73
C LEU A 89 -2.99 7.36 -12.21
N TYR A 90 -1.85 7.01 -12.81
CA TYR A 90 -1.77 6.48 -14.18
C TYR A 90 -2.17 5.00 -14.19
N LEU A 91 -2.99 4.61 -15.16
CA LEU A 91 -3.22 3.23 -15.59
C LEU A 91 -3.01 3.22 -17.11
N GLU A 92 -1.81 2.85 -17.59
CA GLU A 92 -1.50 2.73 -19.03
C GLU A 92 -0.88 1.37 -19.42
N TYR A 93 -1.53 0.73 -20.39
CA TYR A 93 -1.18 -0.36 -21.35
C TYR A 93 0.05 -1.28 -21.15
N MET A 94 -0.17 -2.50 -20.62
CA MET A 94 0.41 -3.83 -21.02
C MET A 94 -0.45 -4.97 -20.39
N ALA A 95 -0.55 -6.18 -20.97
CA ALA A 95 -1.25 -7.44 -20.51
C ALA A 95 -2.40 -7.39 -19.44
N ASN A 96 -3.59 -7.98 -19.68
CA ASN A 96 -4.77 -7.99 -18.78
C ASN A 96 -4.58 -8.78 -17.46
N LEU A 97 -3.64 -8.38 -16.62
CA LEU A 97 -3.40 -9.01 -15.31
C LEU A 97 -4.28 -8.38 -14.26
N THR A 98 -4.92 -9.25 -13.48
CA THR A 98 -5.86 -8.90 -12.44
C THR A 98 -5.23 -9.18 -11.08
N ALA A 99 -5.24 -8.18 -10.20
CA ALA A 99 -4.73 -8.35 -8.85
C ALA A 99 -5.77 -7.94 -7.81
N ILE A 100 -5.75 -8.64 -6.69
CA ILE A 100 -6.49 -8.32 -5.46
C ILE A 100 -5.48 -8.09 -4.34
N ILE A 101 -5.63 -7.00 -3.59
CA ILE A 101 -4.85 -6.75 -2.38
C ILE A 101 -5.76 -6.97 -1.16
N VAL A 102 -5.39 -7.91 -0.30
CA VAL A 102 -6.11 -8.28 0.91
C VAL A 102 -5.24 -8.22 2.14
N GLY A 103 -5.83 -7.80 3.25
CA GLY A 103 -5.10 -7.63 4.50
C GLY A 103 -5.64 -6.51 5.38
N ASN A 104 -4.85 -6.17 6.40
CA ASN A 104 -5.14 -5.09 7.34
C ASN A 104 -4.45 -3.77 6.94
N SER A 105 -4.09 -2.94 7.91
CA SER A 105 -3.42 -1.66 7.67
C SER A 105 -2.07 -1.80 6.96
N TYR A 106 -1.42 -2.98 7.01
CA TYR A 106 -0.23 -3.27 6.20
C TYR A 106 -0.54 -3.38 4.71
N ALA A 107 -1.62 -4.08 4.33
CA ALA A 107 -2.11 -4.09 2.95
C ALA A 107 -2.46 -2.67 2.48
N MET A 108 -3.17 -1.89 3.31
CA MET A 108 -3.47 -0.49 3.02
C MET A 108 -2.21 0.35 2.81
N ASN A 109 -1.17 0.11 3.61
CA ASN A 109 0.09 0.83 3.51
C ASN A 109 0.86 0.43 2.23
N LEU A 110 0.95 -0.87 1.93
CA LEU A 110 1.65 -1.39 0.75
C LEU A 110 0.91 -1.23 -0.57
N GLN A 111 -0.39 -0.93 -0.55
CA GLN A 111 -1.18 -0.79 -1.78
C GLN A 111 -0.52 0.17 -2.78
N TYR A 112 0.13 1.23 -2.30
CA TYR A 112 0.81 2.20 -3.15
C TYR A 112 2.00 1.59 -3.91
N ALA A 113 2.80 0.74 -3.26
CA ALA A 113 3.91 0.05 -3.90
C ALA A 113 3.41 -0.97 -4.92
N ILE A 114 2.34 -1.68 -4.60
CA ILE A 114 1.74 -2.73 -5.44
C ILE A 114 1.04 -2.13 -6.67
N VAL A 115 0.18 -1.13 -6.51
CA VAL A 115 -0.54 -0.46 -7.62
C VAL A 115 0.41 0.23 -8.60
N LYS A 116 1.59 0.67 -8.14
CA LYS A 116 2.63 1.28 -8.97
C LYS A 116 3.61 0.28 -9.56
N ASN A 117 3.35 -1.02 -9.43
CA ASN A 117 4.16 -2.01 -10.10
C ASN A 117 3.89 -1.96 -11.62
N PRO A 118 4.91 -1.70 -12.46
CA PRO A 118 4.73 -1.64 -13.92
C PRO A 118 4.29 -2.97 -14.53
N ALA A 119 4.40 -4.08 -13.81
CA ALA A 119 3.92 -5.38 -14.24
C ALA A 119 2.38 -5.51 -14.22
N PHE A 120 1.66 -4.59 -13.56
CA PHE A 120 0.19 -4.59 -13.55
C PHE A 120 -0.42 -3.58 -14.51
N LYS A 121 -1.37 -4.05 -15.32
CA LYS A 121 -2.28 -3.21 -16.10
C LYS A 121 -3.39 -2.60 -15.28
N LYS A 122 -3.99 -3.44 -14.42
CA LYS A 122 -5.23 -3.15 -13.72
C LYS A 122 -5.28 -3.95 -12.43
N VAL A 123 -5.11 -3.27 -11.30
CA VAL A 123 -5.57 -3.80 -10.02
C VAL A 123 -7.09 -3.71 -10.03
N ILE A 124 -7.78 -4.85 -10.07
CA ILE A 124 -9.24 -4.87 -10.26
C ILE A 124 -9.97 -4.58 -8.96
N ALA A 125 -9.39 -4.99 -7.83
CA ALA A 125 -9.95 -4.68 -6.53
C ALA A 125 -8.88 -4.54 -5.45
N ILE A 126 -9.17 -3.66 -4.49
CA ILE A 126 -8.45 -3.57 -3.23
C ILE A 126 -9.48 -3.90 -2.16
N ALA A 127 -9.27 -5.00 -1.44
CA ALA A 127 -10.16 -5.48 -0.40
C ALA A 127 -9.44 -5.47 0.93
N ILE A 128 -9.47 -4.32 1.58
CA ILE A 128 -8.89 -4.14 2.89
C ILE A 128 -9.98 -4.42 3.91
N TYR A 129 -9.77 -5.43 4.76
CA TYR A 129 -10.68 -5.66 5.87
C TYR A 129 -10.34 -4.69 7.02
N ALA A 130 -11.32 -4.44 7.90
CA ALA A 130 -11.24 -3.39 8.91
C ALA A 130 -9.97 -3.47 9.80
N ILE A 131 -9.46 -2.30 10.18
CA ILE A 131 -8.31 -2.11 11.07
C ILE A 131 -8.51 -2.94 12.36
N GLY A 132 -7.48 -3.69 12.78
CA GLY A 132 -7.52 -4.49 14.01
C GLY A 132 -8.25 -5.83 13.89
N CYS A 133 -8.81 -6.14 12.72
CA CYS A 133 -9.27 -7.48 12.45
C CYS A 133 -8.10 -8.39 12.10
N PRO A 134 -8.19 -9.66 12.48
CA PRO A 134 -7.18 -10.58 12.07
C PRO A 134 -7.61 -11.47 10.92
N PHE A 135 -6.61 -11.96 10.19
CA PHE A 135 -6.78 -12.92 9.14
C PHE A 135 -5.87 -14.12 9.38
N PRO A 136 -6.35 -15.36 9.23
CA PRO A 136 -7.75 -15.71 9.05
C PRO A 136 -8.58 -15.32 10.29
N TYR A 137 -9.89 -15.11 10.10
CA TYR A 137 -10.76 -14.81 11.23
C TYR A 137 -10.76 -15.98 12.22
N VAL A 138 -10.62 -15.63 13.49
CA VAL A 138 -10.78 -16.51 14.62
C VAL A 138 -11.98 -16.03 15.40
N ASN A 139 -12.86 -16.96 15.79
CA ASN A 139 -14.04 -16.67 16.58
C ASN A 139 -13.66 -16.12 17.97
N ASP A 140 -13.46 -14.81 18.03
CA ASP A 140 -13.08 -14.06 19.20
C ASP A 140 -14.30 -13.24 19.66
N LYS A 141 -14.70 -13.42 20.91
CA LYS A 141 -15.90 -12.77 21.46
C LYS A 141 -15.73 -11.25 21.35
N GLY A 142 -16.66 -10.59 20.64
CA GLY A 142 -16.62 -9.15 20.39
C GLY A 142 -16.03 -8.73 19.03
N LYS A 143 -15.56 -9.68 18.20
CA LYS A 143 -15.01 -9.40 16.86
C LYS A 143 -15.87 -9.92 15.70
N GLU A 144 -17.19 -10.04 15.88
CA GLU A 144 -18.11 -10.51 14.81
C GLU A 144 -18.04 -9.64 13.54
N HIS A 145 -17.71 -8.36 13.68
CA HIS A 145 -17.46 -7.47 12.53
C HIS A 145 -16.25 -7.93 11.68
N CYS A 146 -15.22 -8.51 12.31
CA CYS A 146 -14.08 -9.09 11.62
C CYS A 146 -14.45 -10.36 10.84
N LYS A 147 -15.34 -11.18 11.39
CA LYS A 147 -15.85 -12.36 10.68
C LYS A 147 -16.50 -11.97 9.36
N LYS A 148 -17.44 -11.02 9.41
CA LYS A 148 -18.14 -10.53 8.21
C LYS A 148 -17.18 -9.91 7.20
N ALA A 149 -16.16 -9.20 7.66
CA ALA A 149 -15.14 -8.61 6.79
C ALA A 149 -14.30 -9.69 6.09
N VAL A 150 -13.86 -10.71 6.82
CA VAL A 150 -13.13 -11.86 6.26
C VAL A 150 -14.00 -12.66 5.30
N GLU A 151 -15.25 -12.97 5.65
CA GLU A 151 -16.19 -13.65 4.75
C GLU A 151 -16.45 -12.86 3.46
N GLY A 152 -16.65 -11.54 3.56
CA GLY A 152 -16.81 -10.66 2.41
C GLY A 152 -15.57 -10.63 1.52
N MET A 153 -14.39 -10.68 2.12
CA MET A 153 -13.11 -10.75 1.41
C MET A 153 -12.96 -12.09 0.67
N MET A 154 -13.28 -13.22 1.31
CA MET A 154 -13.24 -14.54 0.67
C MET A 154 -14.21 -14.61 -0.53
N LYS A 155 -15.43 -14.10 -0.37
CA LYS A 155 -16.40 -13.98 -1.48
C LYS A 155 -15.88 -13.11 -2.62
N LEU A 156 -15.11 -12.07 -2.32
CA LEU A 156 -14.52 -11.24 -3.36
C LEU A 156 -13.42 -11.98 -4.12
N ILE A 157 -12.55 -12.72 -3.43
CA ILE A 157 -11.50 -13.54 -4.04
C ILE A 157 -12.14 -14.57 -4.97
N GLU A 158 -13.16 -15.30 -4.49
CA GLU A 158 -13.93 -16.26 -5.28
C GLU A 158 -14.62 -15.61 -6.49
N LYS A 159 -15.22 -14.43 -6.32
CA LYS A 159 -15.95 -13.76 -7.40
C LYS A 159 -15.04 -13.19 -8.50
N ILE A 160 -13.87 -12.66 -8.13
CA ILE A 160 -12.98 -11.98 -9.06
C ILE A 160 -12.02 -12.97 -9.72
N GLU A 161 -11.61 -14.04 -9.02
CA GLU A 161 -10.64 -15.03 -9.48
C GLU A 161 -9.35 -14.39 -10.03
N ALA A 162 -8.73 -13.53 -9.21
CA ALA A 162 -7.59 -12.74 -9.67
C ALA A 162 -6.37 -13.59 -10.03
N ASP A 163 -5.58 -13.11 -11.00
CA ASP A 163 -4.30 -13.72 -11.36
C ASP A 163 -3.35 -13.72 -10.15
N ILE A 164 -3.29 -12.59 -9.43
CA ILE A 164 -2.44 -12.44 -8.24
C ILE A 164 -3.26 -11.95 -7.05
N VAL A 165 -3.19 -12.68 -5.92
CA VAL A 165 -3.68 -12.20 -4.62
C VAL A 165 -2.51 -11.80 -3.74
N TYR A 166 -2.46 -10.54 -3.32
CA TYR A 166 -1.54 -10.06 -2.29
C TYR A 166 -2.19 -10.23 -0.93
N LEU A 167 -1.68 -11.15 -0.11
CA LEU A 167 -2.10 -11.33 1.27
C LEU A 167 -1.08 -10.68 2.21
N ILE A 168 -1.40 -9.46 2.66
CA ILE A 168 -0.46 -8.58 3.36
C ILE A 168 -1.01 -8.15 4.72
N GLN A 169 -0.41 -8.61 5.82
CA GLN A 169 -0.94 -8.37 7.16
C GLN A 169 0.13 -8.20 8.23
N LEU A 170 -0.20 -7.36 9.20
CA LEU A 170 0.33 -7.44 10.56
C LEU A 170 -0.35 -8.61 11.30
N TYR A 171 0.41 -9.60 11.77
CA TYR A 171 -0.15 -10.69 12.58
C TYR A 171 -0.27 -10.26 14.04
N LEU A 172 -1.50 -10.20 14.53
CA LEU A 172 -1.83 -9.74 15.89
C LEU A 172 -1.34 -10.73 16.95
N GLU A 173 -1.24 -10.27 18.19
CA GLU A 173 -0.69 -11.00 19.34
C GLU A 173 -1.23 -12.43 19.49
N TYR A 174 -2.54 -12.61 19.32
CA TYR A 174 -3.12 -13.93 19.47
C TYR A 174 -2.68 -14.91 18.35
N MET A 175 -2.24 -14.43 17.19
CA MET A 175 -1.71 -15.27 16.09
C MET A 175 -0.29 -15.74 16.35
N VAL A 176 0.46 -15.02 17.19
CA VAL A 176 1.83 -15.35 17.59
C VAL A 176 1.89 -16.09 18.92
N SER A 177 0.74 -16.59 19.41
CA SER A 177 0.73 -17.40 20.63
C SER A 177 1.55 -18.69 20.44
N PRO A 178 1.96 -19.32 21.54
CA PRO A 178 2.60 -20.63 21.52
C PRO A 178 1.83 -21.64 20.66
N LEU A 179 2.57 -22.50 19.96
CA LEU A 179 2.02 -23.69 19.31
C LEU A 179 1.39 -24.63 20.34
N GLU A 180 0.33 -25.32 19.95
CA GLU A 180 -0.08 -26.53 20.68
C GLU A 180 1.02 -27.59 20.56
N GLU A 181 1.19 -28.43 21.59
CA GLU A 181 2.22 -29.49 21.63
C GLU A 181 2.25 -30.34 20.35
N ASN A 182 1.07 -30.58 19.78
CA ASN A 182 0.93 -31.13 18.44
C ASN A 182 0.44 -30.06 17.47
N TRP A 183 1.34 -29.54 16.64
CA TRP A 183 1.02 -28.51 15.64
C TRP A 183 -0.08 -28.93 14.65
N LYS A 184 -0.29 -30.24 14.43
CA LYS A 184 -1.40 -30.72 13.57
C LYS A 184 -2.77 -30.53 14.23
N ASN A 185 -2.80 -30.43 15.55
CA ASN A 185 -4.02 -30.16 16.31
C ASN A 185 -4.28 -28.66 16.47
N ASP A 186 -3.24 -27.84 16.36
CA ASP A 186 -3.31 -26.38 16.43
C ASP A 186 -4.41 -25.86 15.49
N TRP A 187 -5.48 -25.36 16.09
CA TRP A 187 -6.64 -24.90 15.35
C TRP A 187 -6.35 -23.64 14.53
N LYS A 188 -5.34 -22.83 14.90
CA LYS A 188 -4.88 -21.67 14.12
C LYS A 188 -4.20 -22.16 12.85
N PHE A 189 -3.33 -23.16 12.97
CA PHE A 189 -2.72 -23.79 11.81
C PHE A 189 -3.79 -24.35 10.86
N LYS A 190 -4.79 -25.09 11.38
CA LYS A 190 -5.89 -25.58 10.55
C LYS A 190 -6.61 -24.45 9.82
N LYS A 191 -6.93 -23.36 10.52
CA LYS A 191 -7.64 -22.23 9.92
C LYS A 191 -6.81 -21.49 8.89
N TRP A 192 -5.51 -21.33 9.14
CA TRP A 192 -4.56 -20.81 8.17
C TRP A 192 -4.52 -21.68 6.93
N ASN A 193 -4.34 -22.99 7.10
CA ASN A 193 -4.27 -23.93 6.00
C ASN A 193 -5.55 -23.89 5.16
N GLU A 194 -6.75 -23.97 5.76
CA GLU A 194 -8.03 -23.81 5.06
C GLU A 194 -8.09 -22.53 4.21
N THR A 195 -7.61 -21.43 4.79
CA THR A 195 -7.66 -20.11 4.17
C THR A 195 -6.71 -20.01 2.99
N PHE A 196 -5.48 -20.50 3.14
CA PHE A 196 -4.51 -20.58 2.05
C PHE A 196 -4.97 -21.52 0.93
N GLN A 197 -5.54 -22.67 1.29
CA GLN A 197 -6.14 -23.59 0.32
C GLN A 197 -7.24 -22.90 -0.49
N PHE A 198 -8.14 -22.18 0.18
CA PHE A 198 -9.19 -21.44 -0.51
C PHE A 198 -8.62 -20.37 -1.45
N ILE A 199 -7.68 -19.54 -0.99
CA ILE A 199 -7.13 -18.45 -1.81
C ILE A 199 -6.42 -19.03 -3.04
N GLN A 200 -5.59 -20.06 -2.86
CA GLN A 200 -4.84 -20.63 -3.99
C GLN A 200 -5.73 -21.40 -4.97
N ASN A 201 -6.91 -21.86 -4.56
CA ASN A 201 -7.89 -22.46 -5.46
C ASN A 201 -8.58 -21.41 -6.34
N HIS A 202 -8.70 -20.16 -5.87
CA HIS A 202 -9.35 -19.05 -6.58
C HIS A 202 -8.36 -17.98 -7.06
N SER A 203 -7.09 -18.35 -7.20
CA SER A 203 -6.06 -17.46 -7.77
C SER A 203 -4.98 -18.24 -8.52
N SER A 204 -4.29 -17.55 -9.43
CA SER A 204 -3.18 -18.16 -10.17
C SER A 204 -1.87 -18.09 -9.38
N ALA A 205 -1.67 -17.04 -8.58
CA ALA A 205 -0.56 -16.88 -7.64
C ALA A 205 -0.97 -16.09 -6.39
N VAL A 206 -0.24 -16.29 -5.30
CA VAL A 206 -0.44 -15.59 -4.03
C VAL A 206 0.89 -14.99 -3.58
N ILE A 207 0.95 -13.70 -3.28
CA ILE A 207 2.12 -13.05 -2.68
C ILE A 207 1.81 -12.75 -1.23
N VAL A 208 2.68 -13.19 -0.32
CA VAL A 208 2.41 -13.16 1.13
C VAL A 208 3.60 -12.60 1.89
N ASN A 209 3.36 -11.72 2.85
CA ASN A 209 4.42 -11.34 3.79
C ASN A 209 4.62 -12.44 4.85
N ASP A 210 5.86 -12.64 5.28
CA ASP A 210 6.21 -13.63 6.28
C ASP A 210 5.81 -13.22 7.71
N ALA A 211 6.13 -14.11 8.65
CA ALA A 211 5.90 -13.94 10.08
C ALA A 211 6.72 -12.81 10.73
N GLU A 212 7.80 -12.36 10.08
CA GLU A 212 8.77 -11.41 10.65
C GLU A 212 8.26 -9.97 10.48
N GLN A 213 7.37 -9.57 11.39
CA GLN A 213 6.86 -8.21 11.45
C GLN A 213 7.90 -7.26 12.05
N LEU A 214 7.96 -6.05 11.50
CA LEU A 214 8.78 -4.98 12.04
C LEU A 214 7.90 -4.04 12.86
N VAL A 215 8.01 -4.21 14.18
CA VAL A 215 7.35 -3.34 15.16
C VAL A 215 8.42 -2.65 15.99
N PHE A 216 8.59 -1.36 15.75
CA PHE A 216 9.42 -0.47 16.53
C PHE A 216 8.64 -0.02 17.77
N PRO A 217 9.27 0.00 18.96
CA PRO A 217 8.62 0.38 20.22
C PRO A 217 8.41 1.91 20.35
N PHE A 218 8.59 2.66 19.28
CA PHE A 218 8.53 4.11 19.23
C PHE A 218 7.83 4.58 17.95
N GLU A 219 7.20 5.75 18.00
CA GLU A 219 6.65 6.42 16.82
C GLU A 219 7.79 7.07 16.04
N THR A 220 8.32 6.35 15.04
CA THR A 220 9.55 6.73 14.32
C THR A 220 9.54 8.18 13.83
N GLY A 221 8.46 8.63 13.18
CA GLY A 221 8.37 10.00 12.65
C GLY A 221 8.36 11.05 13.75
N LYS A 222 7.74 10.75 14.89
CA LYS A 222 7.65 11.64 16.05
C LYS A 222 9.00 11.75 16.77
N GLU A 223 9.64 10.63 17.07
CA GLU A 223 10.97 10.64 17.71
C GLU A 223 12.02 11.28 16.81
N PHE A 224 12.02 10.98 15.51
CA PHE A 224 12.89 11.65 14.54
C PHE A 224 12.71 13.17 14.57
N THR A 225 11.47 13.67 14.50
CA THR A 225 11.17 15.10 14.50
C THR A 225 11.63 15.76 15.80
N LYS A 226 11.34 15.14 16.95
CA LYS A 226 11.74 15.60 18.27
C LYS A 226 13.26 15.75 18.38
N HIS A 227 14.02 14.72 17.98
CA HIS A 227 15.48 14.75 18.01
C HIS A 227 16.06 15.80 17.07
N LYS A 228 15.50 15.95 15.86
CA LYS A 228 15.92 17.02 14.92
C LYS A 228 15.68 18.43 15.47
N LEU A 229 14.56 18.67 16.15
CA LEU A 229 14.29 19.96 16.80
C LEU A 229 15.20 20.23 18.00
N GLN A 230 15.66 19.18 18.67
CA GLN A 230 16.56 19.26 19.83
C GLN A 230 18.04 19.29 19.44
N GLY A 231 18.37 19.13 18.15
CA GLY A 231 19.76 19.00 17.70
C GLY A 231 20.45 17.73 18.20
N THR A 232 19.69 16.69 18.52
CA THR A 232 20.20 15.38 18.97
C THR A 232 20.05 14.32 17.89
N ASP A 233 20.85 13.26 18.00
CA ASP A 233 20.78 12.13 17.08
C ASP A 233 19.71 11.12 17.51
N PHE A 234 18.99 10.58 16.53
CA PHE A 234 18.08 9.44 16.68
C PHE A 234 18.59 8.34 15.77
N ASP A 235 19.00 7.19 16.33
CA ASP A 235 19.60 6.11 15.55
C ASP A 235 18.56 5.23 14.85
N GLY A 236 17.32 5.21 15.35
CA GLY A 236 16.19 4.47 14.80
C GLY A 236 16.45 2.96 14.70
N LYS A 237 17.27 2.39 15.58
CA LYS A 237 17.64 0.97 15.52
C LYS A 237 16.88 0.16 16.55
N ILE A 238 16.44 -1.03 16.15
CA ILE A 238 16.02 -2.09 17.09
C ILE A 238 16.86 -3.33 16.81
N LYS A 239 17.14 -4.11 17.86
CA LYS A 239 17.67 -5.46 17.67
C LYS A 239 16.65 -6.26 16.86
N ILE A 240 17.14 -7.14 15.98
CA ILE A 240 16.27 -8.05 15.23
C ILE A 240 15.40 -8.79 16.26
N PRO A 241 14.07 -8.72 16.14
CA PRO A 241 13.20 -9.43 17.06
C PRO A 241 13.46 -10.93 16.96
N GLU A 242 13.70 -11.59 18.09
CA GLU A 242 13.69 -13.07 18.19
C GLU A 242 12.25 -13.62 18.17
N LYS A 243 11.25 -12.73 18.15
CA LYS A 243 9.84 -13.08 18.27
C LYS A 243 9.29 -13.66 16.96
N ASN A 244 8.30 -14.54 17.12
CA ASN A 244 7.48 -15.19 16.09
C ASN A 244 7.99 -16.55 15.57
N ALA A 245 8.82 -17.28 16.33
CA ALA A 245 9.20 -18.65 15.98
C ALA A 245 7.97 -19.55 15.73
N ASP A 246 6.97 -19.49 16.61
CA ASP A 246 5.73 -20.27 16.47
C ASP A 246 4.92 -19.88 15.21
N LEU A 247 4.78 -18.59 14.92
CA LEU A 247 4.11 -18.14 13.70
C LEU A 247 4.90 -18.51 12.45
N THR A 248 6.23 -18.37 12.49
CA THR A 248 7.13 -18.80 11.41
C THR A 248 6.94 -20.28 11.14
N GLN A 249 6.91 -21.11 12.20
CA GLN A 249 6.66 -22.53 12.10
C GLN A 249 5.28 -22.80 11.50
N ARG A 250 4.21 -22.16 11.98
CA ARG A 250 2.84 -22.29 11.40
C ARG A 250 2.79 -21.95 9.92
N LEU A 251 3.41 -20.86 9.49
CA LEU A 251 3.37 -20.44 8.08
C LEU A 251 4.25 -21.34 7.21
N SER A 252 5.40 -21.79 7.72
CA SER A 252 6.33 -22.67 6.99
C SER A 252 5.76 -24.05 6.69
N THR A 253 4.77 -24.51 7.46
CA THR A 253 4.12 -25.82 7.27
C THR A 253 2.92 -25.77 6.33
N ILE A 254 2.50 -24.59 5.87
CA ILE A 254 1.38 -24.44 4.93
C ILE A 254 1.83 -24.84 3.53
N TYR A 255 1.15 -25.83 2.95
CA TYR A 255 1.38 -26.22 1.56
C TYR A 255 0.64 -25.28 0.60
N CYS A 256 1.41 -24.39 -0.04
CA CYS A 256 0.90 -23.49 -1.07
C CYS A 256 1.91 -23.37 -2.23
N PRO A 257 1.84 -24.25 -3.25
CA PRO A 257 2.75 -24.21 -4.41
C PRO A 257 2.63 -22.92 -5.23
N LYS A 258 1.50 -22.20 -5.11
CA LYS A 258 1.27 -20.91 -5.78
C LYS A 258 1.72 -19.70 -4.96
N CYS A 259 2.30 -19.90 -3.76
CA CYS A 259 2.66 -18.82 -2.85
C CYS A 259 4.10 -18.33 -3.03
N PHE A 260 4.27 -17.02 -3.02
CA PHE A 260 5.52 -16.28 -3.06
C PHE A 260 5.67 -15.47 -1.78
N TRP A 261 6.59 -15.91 -0.92
CA TRP A 261 6.81 -15.30 0.39
C TRP A 261 7.84 -14.19 0.34
N PHE A 262 7.66 -13.15 1.15
CA PHE A 262 8.66 -12.10 1.35
C PHE A 262 8.77 -11.65 2.78
N SER A 263 9.96 -11.16 3.12
CA SER A 263 10.30 -10.73 4.46
C SER A 263 10.55 -9.24 4.53
N TYR A 264 9.92 -8.55 5.49
CA TYR A 264 10.27 -7.16 5.79
C TYR A 264 11.71 -7.06 6.30
N LYS A 265 12.19 -8.08 7.04
CA LYS A 265 13.56 -8.12 7.56
C LYS A 265 14.59 -8.08 6.44
N SER A 266 14.33 -8.78 5.34
CA SER A 266 15.23 -8.79 4.17
C SER A 266 15.40 -7.41 3.51
N VAL A 267 14.52 -6.45 3.81
CA VAL A 267 14.51 -5.11 3.23
C VAL A 267 15.02 -4.06 4.21
N PHE A 268 14.69 -4.21 5.49
CA PHE A 268 14.89 -3.17 6.50
C PHE A 268 15.89 -3.52 7.60
N CYS A 269 16.42 -4.75 7.60
CA CYS A 269 17.37 -5.19 8.62
C CYS A 269 18.72 -5.57 8.00
N GLY A 270 19.78 -5.25 8.73
CA GLY A 270 21.12 -5.79 8.50
C GLY A 270 21.34 -7.08 9.29
N GLN A 271 22.60 -7.38 9.62
CA GLN A 271 22.96 -8.59 10.38
C GLN A 271 22.40 -8.60 11.81
N ASN A 272 22.40 -7.45 12.48
CA ASN A 272 22.12 -7.36 13.93
C ASN A 272 20.93 -6.45 14.27
N PHE A 273 20.58 -5.53 13.37
CA PHE A 273 19.61 -4.48 13.65
C PHE A 273 18.64 -4.28 12.49
N CYS A 274 17.42 -3.89 12.84
CA CYS A 274 16.45 -3.33 11.91
C CYS A 274 16.45 -1.81 12.03
N HIS A 275 16.31 -1.14 10.89
CA HIS A 275 16.46 0.31 10.78
C HIS A 275 15.10 0.94 10.46
N SER A 276 14.67 1.88 11.30
CA SER A 276 13.52 2.74 11.04
C SER A 276 13.87 4.01 10.27
N LEU A 277 15.16 4.27 10.07
CA LEU A 277 15.70 5.36 9.26
C LEU A 277 16.42 4.82 8.04
N ASP A 278 16.34 5.56 6.95
CA ASP A 278 17.10 5.26 5.74
C ASP A 278 18.58 5.62 5.95
N ALA A 279 19.48 4.71 5.56
CA ALA A 279 20.91 4.88 5.83
C ALA A 279 21.53 6.05 5.05
N ASP A 280 21.01 6.32 3.85
CA ASP A 280 21.57 7.33 2.95
C ASP A 280 21.00 8.73 3.26
N THR A 281 19.69 8.81 3.48
CA THR A 281 18.99 10.09 3.66
C THR A 281 18.77 10.46 5.13
N GLY A 282 18.89 9.51 6.06
CA GLY A 282 18.52 9.68 7.46
C GLY A 282 17.01 9.87 7.68
N LEU A 283 16.18 9.73 6.65
CA LEU A 283 14.74 10.00 6.73
C LEU A 283 13.99 8.78 7.29
N PRO A 284 12.88 9.00 8.03
CA PRO A 284 12.05 7.91 8.54
C PRO A 284 11.53 6.98 7.45
N LEU A 285 11.83 5.69 7.54
CA LEU A 285 11.24 4.61 6.74
C LEU A 285 9.85 4.23 7.25
N PHE A 286 9.55 4.50 8.52
CA PHE A 286 8.26 4.28 9.17
C PHE A 286 7.73 5.61 9.71
N PHE A 287 6.41 5.84 9.65
CA PHE A 287 5.83 7.05 10.24
C PHE A 287 5.52 6.86 11.72
N ASP A 288 5.04 5.67 12.09
CA ASP A 288 4.83 5.25 13.48
C ASP A 288 5.74 4.04 13.81
N GLY A 289 5.31 3.16 14.69
CA GLY A 289 6.06 1.96 15.07
C GLY A 289 6.00 0.82 14.04
N PHE A 290 5.12 0.84 13.05
CA PHE A 290 4.89 -0.36 12.22
C PHE A 290 4.38 -0.09 10.80
N HIS A 291 3.91 1.11 10.49
CA HIS A 291 3.51 1.49 9.15
C HIS A 291 4.61 2.30 8.45
N MET A 292 4.88 1.94 7.20
CA MET A 292 5.91 2.57 6.38
C MET A 292 5.51 3.99 5.96
N SER A 293 6.50 4.88 5.97
CA SER A 293 6.44 6.18 5.30
C SER A 293 6.57 6.02 3.78
N ILE A 294 6.51 7.13 3.04
CA ILE A 294 6.82 7.10 1.60
C ILE A 294 8.25 6.59 1.30
N PHE A 295 9.21 6.82 2.21
CA PHE A 295 10.59 6.33 2.04
C PHE A 295 10.67 4.82 2.28
N GLY A 296 9.97 4.29 3.29
CA GLY A 296 9.83 2.85 3.49
C GLY A 296 9.17 2.17 2.29
N LEU A 297 8.09 2.77 1.77
CA LEU A 297 7.39 2.26 0.58
C LEU A 297 8.28 2.27 -0.67
N ARG A 298 9.11 3.30 -0.85
CA ARG A 298 10.10 3.34 -1.94
C ARG A 298 11.16 2.24 -1.78
N LYS A 299 11.63 2.01 -0.56
CA LYS A 299 12.65 1.01 -0.24
C LYS A 299 12.18 -0.43 -0.46
N ILE A 300 10.93 -0.74 -0.11
CA ILE A 300 10.37 -2.09 -0.30
C ILE A 300 9.88 -2.36 -1.73
N LYS A 301 9.58 -1.31 -2.51
CA LYS A 301 9.02 -1.46 -3.86
C LYS A 301 9.81 -2.41 -4.77
N PRO A 302 11.16 -2.37 -4.86
CA PRO A 302 11.91 -3.28 -5.71
C PRO A 302 11.69 -4.76 -5.34
N THR A 303 11.54 -5.07 -4.05
CA THR A 303 11.24 -6.43 -3.58
C THR A 303 9.86 -6.88 -4.04
N ILE A 304 8.84 -6.01 -3.88
CA ILE A 304 7.49 -6.28 -4.36
C ILE A 304 7.49 -6.47 -5.88
N ASP A 305 8.14 -5.58 -6.63
CA ASP A 305 8.23 -5.63 -8.08
C ASP A 305 8.82 -6.96 -8.57
N LYS A 306 9.93 -7.38 -7.96
CA LYS A 306 10.59 -8.66 -8.26
C LYS A 306 9.69 -9.87 -7.99
N LEU A 307 8.93 -9.85 -6.89
CA LEU A 307 8.02 -10.95 -6.54
C LEU A 307 6.83 -11.04 -7.49
N THR A 308 6.29 -9.89 -7.88
CA THR A 308 5.24 -9.85 -8.89
C THR A 308 5.72 -10.44 -10.20
N ILE A 309 6.91 -10.05 -10.67
CA ILE A 309 7.48 -10.62 -11.91
C ILE A 309 7.63 -12.14 -11.77
N LYS A 310 8.15 -12.64 -10.64
CA LYS A 310 8.25 -14.08 -10.38
C LYS A 310 6.89 -14.78 -10.42
N ALA A 311 5.88 -14.20 -9.78
CA ALA A 311 4.51 -14.73 -9.80
C ALA A 311 3.96 -14.77 -11.23
N LEU A 312 4.21 -13.75 -12.04
CA LEU A 312 3.77 -13.70 -13.43
C LEU A 312 4.46 -14.73 -14.32
N THR A 313 5.77 -14.93 -14.14
CA THR A 313 6.51 -15.98 -14.81
C THR A 313 5.89 -17.35 -14.48
N PHE A 314 5.67 -17.63 -13.19
CA PHE A 314 5.01 -18.87 -12.76
C PHE A 314 3.62 -19.06 -13.41
N ILE A 315 2.80 -18.02 -13.43
CA ILE A 315 1.47 -18.08 -14.06
C ILE A 315 1.58 -18.40 -15.55
N THR A 316 2.56 -17.81 -16.23
CA THR A 316 2.75 -17.99 -17.68
C THR A 316 3.24 -19.40 -18.01
N GLU A 317 4.15 -19.94 -17.20
CA GLU A 317 4.71 -21.29 -17.38
C GLU A 317 3.70 -22.41 -17.07
N ASN A 318 2.70 -22.14 -16.22
CA ASN A 318 1.72 -23.13 -15.75
C ASN A 318 0.33 -22.97 -16.42
N LYS A 319 0.16 -22.05 -17.37
CA LYS A 319 -1.10 -21.86 -18.15
C LYS A 319 -1.12 -22.63 -19.49
N ILE A 320 -0.23 -23.63 -19.66
CA ILE A 320 -0.21 -24.55 -20.82
C ILE A 320 -1.15 -25.72 -20.58
#